data_AF-A0A442X431-F1
#
_entry.id   AF-A0A442X431-F1
#
_cell.length_a   1.000
_cell.length_b   1.000
_cell.length_c   1.000
_cell.angle_alpha   90.00
_cell.angle_beta   90.00
_cell.angle_gamma   90.00
#
_symmetry.space_group_name_H-M   'P 1'
#
loop_
_entity.id
_entity.type
_entity.pdbx_description
1 polymer ?
#
loop_
_entity_poly.entity_id
_entity_poly.type
_entity_poly.pdbx_seq_one_letter_code
_entity_poly.pdbx_strand_id
1 'polypeptide(L)'
;MTVVQASDGSGGWLVISHGETLAGPFPTNAEAWRAADRIEGSPISPSEKRADWISNKILSRGPAPIVPDRTRQQKKRGVKNRKAKNRKAQRIQINAHKPPAWIRSIAAANFDPNGKRKYRDAQLGTFGAASPVRHIDPAEYLAASEGRQN
;
A
#
# COMPACT_ATOMS: atom_id res chain seq x y z
N MET A 1 -34.39 24.71 12.98
CA MET A 1 -33.99 26.13 13.03
C MET A 1 -34.70 26.90 11.94
N THR A 2 -34.99 28.18 12.15
CA THR A 2 -35.54 29.06 11.12
C THR A 2 -34.75 30.36 11.05
N VAL A 3 -34.54 30.85 9.83
CA VAL A 3 -33.93 32.16 9.57
C VAL A 3 -35.05 33.14 9.26
N VAL A 4 -35.12 34.24 10.00
CA VAL A 4 -36.15 35.28 9.83
C VAL A 4 -35.52 36.66 9.76
N GLN A 5 -36.18 37.59 9.07
CA GLN A 5 -35.75 38.98 9.02
C GLN A 5 -36.15 39.70 10.31
N ALA A 6 -35.22 40.45 10.90
CA ALA A 6 -35.42 41.23 12.11
C ALA A 6 -36.45 42.35 11.85
N SER A 7 -37.50 42.41 12.67
CA SER A 7 -38.57 43.39 12.57
C SER A 7 -38.26 44.72 13.27
N ASP A 8 -37.08 44.84 13.88
CA ASP A 8 -36.63 45.99 14.67
C ASP A 8 -36.08 47.16 13.82
N GLY A 9 -36.27 47.11 12.50
CA GLY A 9 -35.83 48.15 11.57
C GLY A 9 -34.33 48.11 11.24
N SER A 10 -33.58 47.15 11.81
CA SER A 10 -32.14 46.97 11.53
C SER A 10 -31.86 46.30 10.17
N GLY A 11 -32.89 45.72 9.53
CA GLY A 11 -32.79 45.05 8.23
C GLY A 11 -31.97 43.76 8.23
N GLY A 12 -31.53 43.29 9.41
CA GLY A 12 -30.71 42.09 9.56
C GLY A 12 -31.50 40.79 9.59
N TRP A 13 -30.80 39.67 9.52
CA TRP A 13 -31.33 38.31 9.56
C TRP A 13 -30.98 37.64 10.89
N LEU A 14 -31.95 37.00 11.51
CA LEU A 14 -31.85 36.32 12.80
C LEU A 14 -32.04 34.82 12.60
N VAL A 15 -31.27 34.02 13.33
CA VAL A 15 -31.45 32.58 13.44
C VAL A 15 -32.22 32.29 14.73
N ILE A 16 -33.41 31.72 14.61
CA ILE A 16 -34.30 31.40 15.74
C ILE A 16 -34.48 29.88 15.83
N SER A 17 -34.52 29.38 17.06
CA SER A 17 -34.94 28.00 17.36
C SER A 17 -35.85 28.02 18.58
N HIS A 18 -36.98 27.30 18.51
CA HIS A 18 -37.95 27.20 19.61
C HIS A 18 -38.43 28.54 20.20
N GLY A 19 -38.42 29.62 19.41
CA GLY A 19 -38.84 30.95 19.86
C GLY A 19 -37.73 31.79 20.50
N GLU A 20 -36.51 31.26 20.63
CA GLU A 20 -35.33 31.98 21.13
C GLU A 20 -34.38 32.35 19.99
N THR A 21 -33.84 33.58 20.05
CA THR A 21 -32.82 34.05 19.12
C THR A 21 -31.48 33.40 19.44
N LEU A 22 -30.98 32.56 18.53
CA LEU A 22 -29.71 31.86 18.70
C LEU A 22 -28.51 32.66 18.17
N ALA A 23 -28.69 33.40 17.07
CA ALA A 23 -27.62 34.19 16.45
C ALA A 23 -28.16 35.31 15.55
N GLY A 24 -27.41 36.41 15.42
CA GLY A 24 -27.73 37.58 14.58
C GLY A 24 -27.76 38.89 15.38
N PRO A 25 -28.04 40.05 14.75
CA PRO A 25 -28.49 40.22 13.37
C PRO A 25 -27.35 40.12 12.33
N PHE A 26 -27.52 39.26 11.32
CA PHE A 26 -26.61 39.13 10.19
C PHE A 26 -27.02 40.07 9.04
N PRO A 27 -26.06 40.66 8.31
CA PRO A 27 -26.38 41.55 7.20
C PRO A 27 -27.00 40.82 5.99
N THR A 28 -26.81 39.51 5.85
CA THR A 28 -27.33 38.74 4.71
C THR A 28 -28.02 37.43 5.12
N ASN A 29 -29.01 37.02 4.34
CA ASN A 29 -29.73 35.75 4.53
C ASN A 29 -28.78 34.54 4.45
N ALA A 30 -27.82 34.58 3.52
CA ALA A 30 -26.84 33.52 3.34
C ALA A 30 -25.93 33.32 4.56
N GLU A 31 -25.55 34.41 5.25
CA GLU A 31 -24.76 34.31 6.49
C GLU A 31 -25.58 33.75 7.65
N ALA A 32 -26.86 34.09 7.74
CA ALA A 32 -27.75 33.53 8.75
C ALA A 32 -27.97 32.02 8.54
N TRP A 33 -28.17 31.55 7.30
CA TRP A 33 -28.23 30.11 7.00
C TRP A 33 -26.91 29.40 7.32
N ARG A 34 -25.76 29.99 6.99
CA ARG A 34 -24.45 29.43 7.39
C ARG A 34 -24.29 29.34 8.90
N ALA A 35 -24.79 30.32 9.65
CA ALA A 35 -24.77 30.28 11.10
C ALA A 35 -25.68 29.18 11.65
N ALA A 36 -26.87 29.00 11.08
CA ALA A 36 -27.76 27.89 11.41
C ALA A 36 -27.10 26.52 11.15
N ASP A 37 -26.50 26.34 9.97
CA ASP A 37 -25.79 25.11 9.58
C ASP A 37 -24.62 24.79 10.53
N ARG A 38 -23.91 25.82 11.02
CA ARG A 38 -22.84 25.65 12.02
C ARG A 38 -23.36 25.17 13.37
N ILE A 39 -24.53 25.64 13.80
CA ILE A 39 -25.11 25.22 15.08
C ILE A 39 -25.67 23.80 14.98
N GLU A 40 -26.18 23.41 13.81
CA GLU A 40 -26.70 22.06 13.54
C GLU A 40 -25.60 21.00 13.27
N GLY A 41 -24.35 21.44 13.07
CA GLY A 41 -23.17 20.58 13.15
C GLY A 41 -22.72 19.92 11.84
N SER A 42 -23.15 20.39 10.67
CA SER A 42 -22.67 19.87 9.37
C SER A 42 -22.90 20.84 8.19
N PRO A 43 -22.01 20.95 7.17
CA PRO A 43 -20.68 20.38 7.03
C PRO A 43 -19.61 21.46 7.26
N ILE A 44 -18.82 21.29 8.33
CA ILE A 44 -17.59 22.07 8.57
C ILE A 44 -16.71 21.93 7.33
N SER A 45 -16.50 23.04 6.62
CA SER A 45 -15.65 23.04 5.44
C SER A 45 -14.25 22.49 5.79
N PRO A 46 -13.49 21.92 4.83
CA PRO A 46 -12.12 21.48 5.11
C PRO A 46 -11.23 22.57 5.72
N SER A 47 -11.52 23.84 5.43
CA SER A 47 -10.85 25.01 6.00
C SER A 47 -11.21 25.22 7.47
N GLU A 48 -12.48 25.13 7.84
CA GLU A 48 -12.93 25.25 9.23
C GLU A 48 -12.44 24.05 10.08
N LYS A 49 -12.42 22.83 9.53
CA LYS A 49 -11.82 21.66 10.23
C LYS A 49 -10.33 21.86 10.53
N ARG A 50 -9.60 22.49 9.61
CA ARG A 50 -8.19 22.86 9.84
C ARG A 50 -8.07 23.93 10.91
N ALA A 51 -8.96 24.92 10.91
CA ALA A 51 -8.98 25.98 11.92
C ALA A 51 -9.26 25.41 13.31
N ASP A 52 -10.27 24.57 13.47
CA ASP A 52 -10.58 23.90 14.74
C ASP A 52 -9.45 23.01 15.22
N TRP A 53 -8.83 22.24 14.31
CA TRP A 53 -7.67 21.43 14.64
C TRP A 53 -6.47 22.28 15.08
N ILE A 54 -6.22 23.42 14.42
CA ILE A 54 -5.16 24.37 14.79
C ILE A 54 -5.47 25.00 16.15
N SER A 55 -6.69 25.51 16.35
CA SER A 55 -7.15 26.10 17.61
C SER A 55 -7.03 25.10 18.76
N ASN A 56 -7.51 23.87 18.59
CA ASN A 56 -7.34 22.81 19.58
C ASN A 56 -5.88 22.46 19.81
N LYS A 57 -5.05 22.44 18.76
CA LYS A 57 -3.60 22.22 18.92
C LYS A 57 -2.89 23.34 19.68
N ILE A 58 -3.32 24.58 19.52
CA ILE A 58 -2.73 25.75 20.19
C ILE A 58 -3.22 25.82 21.64
N LEU A 59 -4.53 25.70 21.86
CA LEU A 59 -5.16 25.81 23.17
C LEU A 59 -4.85 24.59 24.07
N SER A 60 -4.81 23.37 23.52
CA SER A 60 -4.58 22.16 24.32
C SER A 60 -3.10 21.88 24.63
N ARG A 61 -2.15 22.49 23.90
CA ARG A 61 -0.72 22.18 24.09
C ARG A 61 -0.04 23.01 25.17
N GLY A 62 -0.72 24.00 25.74
CA GLY A 62 -0.08 25.00 26.58
C GLY A 62 1.08 25.71 25.85
N PRO A 63 1.89 26.52 26.54
CA PRO A 63 3.10 27.08 25.97
C PRO A 63 3.99 25.94 25.48
N ALA A 64 4.45 26.01 24.21
CA ALA A 64 5.38 25.02 23.71
C ALA A 64 6.61 24.95 24.62
N PRO A 65 7.09 23.75 25.00
CA PRO A 65 8.31 23.64 25.79
C PRO A 65 9.43 24.35 25.02
N ILE A 66 10.19 25.19 25.71
CA ILE A 66 11.35 25.89 25.15
C ILE A 66 12.41 24.83 24.86
N VAL A 67 12.38 24.29 23.65
CA VAL A 67 13.39 23.32 23.19
C VAL A 67 14.54 24.13 22.60
N PRO A 68 15.79 23.93 23.04
CA PRO A 68 16.92 24.61 22.45
C PRO A 68 17.02 24.26 20.98
N ASP A 69 17.29 25.28 20.16
CA ASP A 69 17.36 25.13 18.73
C ASP A 69 18.53 24.19 18.37
N ARG A 70 18.26 23.18 17.53
CA ARG A 70 19.28 22.17 17.22
C ARG A 70 20.41 22.81 16.45
N THR A 71 21.64 22.51 16.84
CA THR A 71 22.82 22.99 16.10
C THR A 71 22.80 22.46 14.67
N ARG A 72 23.46 23.18 13.74
CA ARG A 72 23.57 22.75 12.32
C ARG A 72 24.15 21.34 12.20
N GLN A 73 25.07 20.97 13.08
CA GLN A 73 25.65 19.61 13.11
C GLN A 73 24.63 18.56 13.56
N GLN A 74 23.85 18.83 14.61
CA GLN A 74 22.78 17.94 15.06
C GLN A 74 21.71 17.75 13.98
N LYS A 75 21.30 18.83 13.30
CA LYS A 75 20.39 18.77 12.14
C LYS A 75 20.95 17.87 11.03
N LYS A 76 22.23 18.05 10.64
CA LYS A 76 22.91 17.19 9.64
C LYS A 76 22.96 15.72 10.07
N ARG A 77 23.29 15.42 11.33
CA ARG A 77 23.33 14.04 11.87
C ARG A 77 21.94 13.40 11.84
N GLY A 78 20.89 14.13 12.20
CA GLY A 78 19.51 13.65 12.13
C GLY A 78 19.08 13.23 10.72
N VAL A 79 19.41 14.05 9.71
CA VAL A 79 19.12 13.72 8.30
C VAL A 79 19.88 12.46 7.85
N LYS A 80 21.18 12.36 8.19
CA LYS A 80 22.00 11.18 7.86
C LYS A 80 21.41 9.91 8.48
N ASN A 81 21.04 9.96 9.77
CA ASN A 81 20.47 8.82 10.48
C ASN A 81 19.14 8.38 9.88
N ARG A 82 18.27 9.33 9.53
CA ARG A 82 16.99 9.03 8.85
C ARG A 82 17.23 8.36 7.49
N LYS A 83 18.19 8.84 6.71
CA LYS A 83 18.56 8.23 5.42
C LYS A 83 19.10 6.81 5.59
N ALA A 84 19.94 6.58 6.60
CA ALA A 84 20.46 5.25 6.92
C ALA A 84 19.34 4.29 7.33
N LYS A 85 18.40 4.72 8.18
CA LYS A 85 17.23 3.92 8.60
C LYS A 85 16.36 3.54 7.40
N ASN A 86 16.07 4.50 6.52
CA ASN A 86 15.27 4.25 5.31
C ASN A 86 15.96 3.25 4.37
N ARG A 87 17.28 3.39 4.15
CA ARG A 87 18.06 2.43 3.35
C ARG A 87 18.05 1.02 3.96
N LYS A 88 18.16 0.91 5.28
CA LYS A 88 18.08 -0.38 5.98
C LYS A 88 16.69 -1.01 5.80
N ALA A 89 15.62 -0.23 5.97
CA ALA A 89 14.25 -0.70 5.78
C ALA A 89 14.01 -1.21 4.35
N GLN A 90 14.45 -0.45 3.34
CA GLN A 90 14.38 -0.89 1.93
C GLN A 90 15.15 -2.19 1.67
N ARG A 91 16.36 -2.32 2.24
CA ARG A 91 17.15 -3.57 2.11
C ARG A 91 16.45 -4.76 2.76
N ILE A 92 15.80 -4.57 3.90
CA ILE A 92 15.02 -5.63 4.57
C ILE A 92 13.85 -6.05 3.69
N GLN A 93 13.10 -5.10 3.11
CA GLN A 93 12.00 -5.41 2.18
C GLN A 93 12.49 -6.20 0.96
N ILE A 94 13.57 -5.74 0.31
CA ILE A 94 14.16 -6.45 -0.83
C ILE A 94 14.62 -7.86 -0.45
N ASN A 95 15.20 -8.03 0.75
CA ASN A 95 15.67 -9.32 1.21
C ASN A 95 14.55 -10.25 1.66
N ALA A 96 13.41 -9.72 2.13
CA ALA A 96 12.25 -10.51 2.54
C ALA A 96 11.64 -11.29 1.36
N HIS A 97 11.69 -10.71 0.15
CA HIS A 97 11.26 -11.40 -1.08
C HIS A 97 12.31 -12.37 -1.65
N LYS A 98 13.55 -12.33 -1.12
CA LYS A 98 14.61 -13.23 -1.59
C LYS A 98 14.61 -14.50 -0.74
N PRO A 99 14.84 -15.67 -1.35
CA PRO A 99 14.99 -16.89 -0.58
C PRO A 99 16.18 -16.79 0.41
N PRO A 100 16.14 -17.54 1.53
CA PRO A 100 17.28 -17.68 2.44
C PRO A 100 18.58 -17.97 1.70
N ALA A 101 19.71 -17.51 2.26
CA ALA A 101 21.01 -17.61 1.60
C ALA A 101 21.41 -19.06 1.24
N TRP A 102 21.05 -20.03 2.09
CA TRP A 102 21.33 -21.46 1.86
C TRP A 102 20.56 -22.03 0.65
N ILE A 103 19.34 -21.56 0.40
CA ILE A 103 18.57 -21.94 -0.80
C ILE A 103 19.22 -21.33 -2.04
N ARG A 104 19.66 -20.07 -1.96
CA ARG A 104 20.36 -19.42 -3.07
C ARG A 104 21.70 -20.07 -3.40
N SER A 105 22.45 -20.52 -2.40
CA SER A 105 23.73 -21.21 -2.62
C SER A 105 23.54 -22.58 -3.26
N ILE A 106 22.55 -23.36 -2.80
CA ILE A 106 22.22 -24.66 -3.42
C ILE A 106 21.73 -24.46 -4.86
N ALA A 107 20.85 -23.48 -5.08
CA ALA A 107 20.38 -23.15 -6.42
C ALA A 107 21.55 -22.72 -7.32
N ALA A 108 22.41 -21.81 -6.88
CA ALA A 108 23.57 -21.37 -7.67
C ALA A 108 24.56 -22.50 -7.97
N ALA A 109 24.74 -23.46 -7.05
CA ALA A 109 25.61 -24.61 -7.27
C ALA A 109 25.07 -25.58 -8.34
N ASN A 110 23.74 -25.66 -8.51
CA ASN A 110 23.08 -26.61 -9.41
C ASN A 110 22.40 -25.94 -10.63
N PHE A 111 22.30 -24.61 -10.64
CA PHE A 111 21.68 -23.84 -11.71
C PHE A 111 22.67 -23.70 -12.85
N ASP A 112 22.39 -24.44 -13.92
CA ASP A 112 23.11 -24.32 -15.18
C ASP A 112 22.29 -23.47 -16.16
N PRO A 113 22.67 -22.21 -16.41
CA PRO A 113 21.96 -21.33 -17.33
C PRO A 113 22.01 -21.84 -18.79
N ASN A 114 22.99 -22.66 -19.13
CA ASN A 114 23.17 -23.23 -20.48
C ASN A 114 22.58 -24.65 -20.61
N GLY A 115 22.09 -25.25 -19.52
CA GLY A 115 21.43 -26.56 -19.53
C GLY A 115 22.33 -27.78 -19.83
N LYS A 116 23.66 -27.62 -19.82
CA LYS A 116 24.67 -28.67 -20.00
C LYS A 116 24.82 -29.55 -18.73
N ARG A 117 23.74 -30.19 -18.31
CA ARG A 117 23.71 -31.03 -17.10
C ARG A 117 24.47 -32.34 -17.33
N LYS A 118 25.73 -32.40 -16.88
CA LYS A 118 26.56 -33.64 -16.84
C LYS A 118 25.81 -34.86 -16.26
N TYR A 119 24.89 -34.64 -15.32
CA TYR A 119 24.13 -35.71 -14.68
C TYR A 119 22.99 -36.28 -15.54
N ARG A 120 22.43 -35.49 -16.48
CA ARG A 120 21.37 -35.96 -17.37
C ARG A 120 21.89 -37.01 -18.35
N ASP A 121 23.11 -36.80 -18.86
CA ASP A 121 23.79 -37.75 -19.73
C ASP A 121 24.18 -39.05 -18.99
N ALA A 122 24.50 -38.94 -17.69
CA ALA A 122 24.83 -40.09 -16.85
C ALA A 122 23.60 -40.94 -16.46
N GLN A 123 22.44 -40.32 -16.20
CA GLN A 123 21.24 -41.03 -15.75
C GLN A 123 20.40 -41.58 -16.92
N LEU A 124 20.41 -40.91 -18.07
CA LEU A 124 19.76 -41.44 -19.28
C LEU A 124 20.61 -42.51 -19.97
N GLY A 125 21.90 -42.61 -19.61
CA GLY A 125 22.89 -43.27 -20.43
C GLY A 125 22.97 -42.57 -21.78
N THR A 126 24.13 -42.63 -22.42
CA THR A 126 24.13 -42.57 -23.87
C THR A 126 23.28 -43.77 -24.28
N PHE A 127 22.04 -43.57 -24.74
CA PHE A 127 21.40 -44.57 -25.58
C PHE A 127 22.40 -44.79 -26.71
N GLY A 128 23.20 -45.86 -26.62
CA GLY A 128 24.14 -46.22 -27.67
C GLY A 128 23.39 -46.21 -28.99
N ALA A 129 24.08 -45.91 -30.09
CA ALA A 129 23.49 -45.77 -31.42
C ALA A 129 22.27 -46.68 -31.56
N ALA A 130 21.08 -46.07 -31.68
CA ALA A 130 19.80 -46.76 -31.54
C ALA A 130 19.90 -48.14 -32.16
N SER A 131 19.75 -49.19 -31.32
CA SER A 131 19.90 -50.57 -31.79
C SER A 131 19.13 -50.73 -33.10
N PRO A 132 19.71 -51.35 -34.14
CA PRO A 132 19.07 -51.41 -35.45
C PRO A 132 17.63 -51.87 -35.30
N VAL A 133 16.69 -51.03 -35.76
CA VAL A 133 15.26 -51.33 -35.73
C VAL A 133 15.07 -52.62 -36.52
N ARG A 134 14.69 -53.69 -35.82
CA ARG A 134 14.37 -54.96 -36.46
C ARG A 134 13.06 -54.77 -37.21
N HIS A 135 13.12 -54.72 -38.54
CA HIS A 135 11.94 -54.84 -39.38
C HIS A 135 11.47 -56.30 -39.30
N ILE A 136 10.33 -56.51 -38.67
CA ILE A 136 9.66 -57.80 -38.62
C ILE A 136 8.63 -57.81 -39.74
N ASP A 137 8.69 -58.79 -40.63
CA ASP A 137 7.60 -59.04 -41.57
C ASP A 137 6.40 -59.62 -40.79
N PRO A 138 5.22 -58.98 -40.81
CA PRO A 138 4.05 -59.47 -40.08
C PRO A 138 3.66 -60.90 -40.49
N ALA A 139 3.94 -61.34 -41.72
CA ALA A 139 3.61 -62.71 -42.15
C ALA A 139 4.48 -63.76 -41.45
N GLU A 140 5.79 -63.50 -41.30
CA GLU A 140 6.70 -64.41 -40.59
C GLU A 140 6.38 -64.47 -39.09
N TYR A 141 6.00 -63.34 -38.49
CA TYR A 141 5.63 -63.28 -37.06
C TYR A 141 4.36 -64.07 -36.76
N LEU A 142 3.35 -63.99 -37.64
CA LEU A 142 2.12 -64.78 -37.52
C LEU A 142 2.39 -66.27 -37.65
N ALA A 143 3.17 -66.69 -38.66
CA ALA A 143 3.54 -68.10 -38.84
C ALA A 143 4.32 -68.67 -37.65
N ALA A 144 5.26 -67.90 -37.08
CA ALA A 144 5.99 -68.28 -35.89
C ALA A 144 5.12 -68.33 -34.62
N SER A 145 4.06 -67.53 -34.55
CA SER A 145 3.12 -67.53 -33.43
C SER A 145 2.14 -68.72 -33.47
N GLU A 146 1.71 -69.14 -34.66
CA GLU A 146 0.81 -70.30 -34.86
C GLU A 146 1.54 -71.63 -34.62
N GLY A 147 2.81 -71.75 -35.02
CA GLY A 147 3.62 -72.95 -34.75
C GLY A 147 3.96 -73.16 -33.27
N ARG A 148 3.71 -72.18 -32.40
CA ARG A 148 3.94 -72.24 -30.94
C ARG A 148 2.72 -72.64 -30.13
N GLN A 149 1.54 -72.79 -30.76
CA GLN A 149 0.30 -73.18 -30.10
C GLN A 149 -0.07 -74.66 -30.28
N ASN A 150 0.79 -75.46 -30.92
CA ASN A 150 0.70 -76.93 -30.93
C ASN A 150 1.74 -77.55 -29.99
#